data_AF-A0A8T0EQJ5-F1
#
_entry.id   AF-A0A8T0EQJ5-F1
#
_cell.length_a   1.000
_cell.length_b   1.000
_cell.length_c   1.000
_cell.angle_alpha   90.00
_cell.angle_beta   90.00
_cell.angle_gamma   90.00
#
_symmetry.space_group_name_H-M   'P 1'
#
loop_
_entity.id
_entity.type
_entity.pdbx_description
1 polymer ?
#
loop_
_entity_poly.entity_id
_entity_poly.type
_entity_poly.pdbx_seq_one_letter_code
_entity_poly.pdbx_strand_id
1 'polypeptide(L)'
;MRKAELFSLIDSNRPKKLVYKIDNLIEKEGHEVIRLPPYHCDLNAIEFVWSSVKRIIKERNVTGDLSLNNLKSLLQTAITEVTSAELGSALQNVENVENNYWEKDGLLEDLVDELSFQIDTNDDSDSEKPKL
;
A
#
# COMPACT_ATOMS: atom_id res chain seq x y z
N MET A 1 11.56 -27.06 -15.34
CA MET A 1 11.37 -26.26 -14.12
C MET A 1 10.17 -25.34 -14.35
N ARG A 2 9.07 -25.58 -13.63
CA ARG A 2 7.83 -24.80 -13.71
C ARG A 2 7.92 -23.55 -12.82
N LYS A 3 7.02 -22.58 -13.03
CA LYS A 3 6.96 -21.33 -12.24
C LYS A 3 6.90 -21.60 -10.73
N ALA A 4 6.12 -22.59 -10.29
CA ALA A 4 6.01 -22.99 -8.88
C ALA A 4 7.33 -23.55 -8.32
N GLU A 5 8.01 -24.42 -9.08
CA GLU A 5 9.31 -25.00 -8.67
C GLU A 5 10.39 -23.93 -8.57
N LEU A 6 10.40 -22.96 -9.50
CA LEU A 6 11.31 -21.81 -9.47
C LEU A 6 11.01 -20.90 -8.28
N PHE A 7 9.74 -20.64 -7.97
CA PHE A 7 9.34 -19.83 -6.82
C PHE A 7 9.80 -20.46 -5.50
N SER A 8 9.59 -21.75 -5.30
CA SER A 8 10.07 -22.46 -4.10
C SER A 8 11.60 -22.42 -3.99
N LEU A 9 12.32 -22.50 -5.11
CA LEU A 9 13.78 -22.36 -5.13
C LEU A 9 14.20 -20.93 -4.73
N ILE A 10 13.55 -19.91 -5.28
CA ILE A 10 13.83 -18.50 -4.95
C ILE A 10 13.55 -18.25 -3.46
N ASP A 11 12.42 -18.71 -2.95
CA ASP A 11 12.03 -18.49 -1.56
C ASP A 11 12.98 -19.17 -0.56
N SER A 12 13.48 -20.36 -0.92
CA SER A 12 14.47 -21.08 -0.11
C SER A 12 15.85 -20.41 -0.08
N ASN A 13 16.21 -19.69 -1.15
CA ASN A 13 17.56 -19.12 -1.32
C ASN A 13 17.64 -17.61 -1.11
N ARG A 14 16.51 -16.89 -1.14
CA ARG A 14 16.50 -15.45 -0.91
C ARG A 14 16.86 -15.13 0.55
N PRO A 15 17.55 -14.00 0.81
CA PRO A 15 17.71 -13.51 2.17
C PRO A 15 16.32 -13.32 2.80
N LYS A 16 16.06 -14.02 3.90
CA LYS A 16 14.76 -13.96 4.59
C LYS A 16 14.46 -12.59 5.18
N LYS A 17 15.52 -11.80 5.46
CA LYS A 17 15.41 -10.43 5.92
C LYS A 17 16.32 -9.55 5.06
N LEU A 18 15.72 -8.64 4.29
CA LEU A 18 16.44 -7.53 3.68
C LEU A 18 16.67 -6.49 4.77
N VAL A 19 17.89 -6.41 5.30
CA VAL A 19 18.25 -5.43 6.34
C VAL A 19 19.07 -4.32 5.72
N TYR A 20 18.50 -3.12 5.66
CA TYR A 20 19.26 -1.94 5.23
C TYR A 20 19.98 -1.32 6.43
N LYS A 21 21.08 -0.60 6.17
CA LYS A 21 21.82 0.11 7.24
C LYS A 21 20.92 1.07 8.03
N ILE A 22 19.96 1.69 7.36
CA ILE A 22 19.01 2.61 7.98
C ILE A 22 18.04 1.88 8.92
N ASP A 23 17.69 0.63 8.63
CA ASP A 23 16.77 -0.16 9.46
C ASP A 23 17.39 -0.43 10.82
N ASN A 24 18.68 -0.79 10.85
CA ASN A 24 19.42 -0.95 12.10
C ASN A 24 19.54 0.34 12.90
N LEU A 25 19.54 1.51 12.25
CA LEU A 25 19.59 2.79 12.94
C LEU A 25 18.23 3.11 13.57
N ILE A 26 17.15 2.90 12.82
CA ILE A 26 15.78 3.12 13.27
C ILE A 26 15.41 2.14 14.40
N GLU A 27 15.80 0.87 14.28
CA GLU A 27 15.59 -0.17 15.29
C GLU A 27 16.33 0.13 16.61
N LYS A 28 17.55 0.69 16.53
CA LYS A 28 18.30 1.12 17.73
C LYS A 28 17.62 2.22 18.53
N GLU A 29 16.84 3.07 17.86
CA GLU A 29 16.02 4.11 18.50
C GLU A 29 14.65 3.56 18.96
N GLY A 30 14.40 2.26 18.81
CA GLY A 30 13.16 1.60 19.24
C GLY A 30 11.99 1.79 18.27
N HIS A 31 12.26 2.13 17.02
CA HIS A 31 11.25 2.33 15.99
C HIS A 31 11.17 1.14 15.01
N GLU A 32 9.98 0.88 14.49
CA GLU A 32 9.76 -0.12 13.45
C GLU A 32 9.66 0.54 12.07
N VAL A 33 10.23 -0.11 11.06
CA VAL A 33 10.20 0.36 9.67
C VAL A 33 9.00 -0.21 8.94
N ILE A 34 8.08 0.66 8.52
CA ILE A 34 7.00 0.31 7.60
C ILE A 34 7.47 0.54 6.17
N ARG A 35 7.27 -0.46 5.29
CA ARG A 35 7.60 -0.38 3.87
C ARG A 35 6.32 -0.21 3.07
N LEU A 36 6.23 0.88 2.33
CA LEU A 36 5.12 1.12 1.42
C LEU A 36 5.39 0.47 0.06
N PRO A 37 4.38 -0.08 -0.61
CA PRO A 37 4.55 -0.62 -1.95
C PRO A 37 4.83 0.50 -2.96
N PRO A 38 5.68 0.23 -3.97
CA PRO A 38 6.03 1.24 -4.96
C PRO A 38 4.80 1.68 -5.75
N TYR A 39 4.73 2.96 -6.11
CA TYR A 39 3.63 3.58 -6.88
C TYR A 39 2.27 3.68 -6.18
N HIS A 40 2.17 3.35 -4.89
CA HIS A 40 0.95 3.48 -4.10
C HIS A 40 1.08 4.61 -3.06
N CYS A 41 1.10 5.85 -3.55
CA CYS A 41 1.17 7.03 -2.68
C CYS A 41 -0.11 7.25 -1.86
N ASP A 42 -1.21 6.64 -2.27
CA ASP A 42 -2.49 6.57 -1.57
C ASP A 42 -2.43 5.77 -0.27
N LEU A 43 -1.46 4.87 -0.12
CA LEU A 43 -1.14 4.19 1.14
C LEU A 43 -0.17 4.99 2.04
N ASN A 44 0.21 6.21 1.63
CA ASN A 44 1.14 7.05 2.39
C ASN A 44 0.41 8.24 3.04
N ALA A 45 0.13 8.15 4.35
CA ALA A 45 -0.62 9.18 5.07
C ALA A 45 0.00 10.59 4.97
N ILE A 46 1.32 10.70 4.83
CA ILE A 46 2.00 12.00 4.75
C ILE A 46 1.64 12.76 3.46
N GLU A 47 1.21 12.09 2.39
CA GLU A 47 0.80 12.76 1.14
C GLU A 47 -0.46 13.60 1.36
N PHE A 48 -1.40 13.12 2.17
CA PHE A 48 -2.59 13.87 2.56
C PHE A 48 -2.21 15.08 3.42
N VAL A 49 -1.29 14.92 4.38
CA VAL A 49 -0.78 16.04 5.19
C VAL A 49 -0.09 17.08 4.30
N TRP A 50 0.74 16.64 3.36
CA TRP A 50 1.41 17.52 2.41
C TRP A 50 0.43 18.28 1.52
N SER A 51 -0.72 17.70 1.18
CA SER A 51 -1.77 18.41 0.45
C SER A 51 -2.31 19.61 1.24
N SER A 52 -2.56 19.45 2.55
CA SER A 52 -2.95 20.55 3.43
C SER A 52 -1.86 21.60 3.56
N VAL A 53 -0.60 21.18 3.78
CA VAL A 53 0.54 22.12 3.88
C VAL A 53 0.70 22.94 2.60
N LYS A 54 0.64 22.30 1.43
CA LYS A 54 0.73 22.98 0.12
C LYS A 54 -0.42 23.95 -0.08
N ARG A 55 -1.64 23.59 0.33
CA ARG A 55 -2.82 24.48 0.29
C ARG A 55 -2.58 25.73 1.13
N ILE A 56 -2.15 25.59 2.38
CA ILE A 56 -1.89 26.72 3.29
C ILE A 56 -0.82 27.66 2.72
N ILE A 57 0.28 27.11 2.19
CA ILE A 57 1.34 27.91 1.57
C ILE A 57 0.79 28.67 0.36
N LYS A 58 -0.01 28.01 -0.50
CA LYS A 58 -0.61 28.64 -1.69
C LYS A 58 -1.56 29.77 -1.32
N GLU A 59 -2.38 29.60 -0.30
CA GLU A 59 -3.34 30.61 0.16
C GLU A 59 -2.66 31.84 0.77
N ARG A 60 -1.50 31.65 1.40
CA ARG A 60 -0.79 32.72 2.13
C ARG A 60 0.29 33.40 1.31
N ASN A 61 0.83 32.74 0.29
CA ASN A 61 1.80 33.36 -0.61
C ASN A 61 1.11 34.25 -1.66
N VAL A 62 0.36 35.26 -1.20
CA VAL A 62 -0.44 36.16 -2.05
C VAL A 62 0.41 37.03 -2.97
N THR A 63 1.67 37.29 -2.60
CA THR A 63 2.61 38.09 -3.39
C THR A 63 3.33 37.27 -4.45
N GLY A 64 3.27 35.93 -4.39
CA GLY A 64 4.06 35.05 -5.25
C GLY A 64 5.56 35.09 -4.97
N ASP A 65 5.98 35.54 -3.78
CA ASP A 65 7.40 35.53 -3.40
C ASP A 65 7.88 34.09 -3.18
N LEU A 66 8.80 33.65 -4.05
CA LEU A 66 9.44 32.33 -3.99
C LEU A 66 10.80 32.35 -3.29
N SER A 67 11.12 33.42 -2.55
CA SER A 67 12.32 33.48 -1.74
C SER A 67 12.35 32.36 -0.70
N LEU A 68 13.52 31.77 -0.50
CA LEU A 68 13.70 30.65 0.44
C LEU A 68 13.28 31.04 1.87
N ASN A 69 13.55 32.29 2.27
CA ASN A 69 13.19 32.78 3.60
C ASN A 69 11.67 32.84 3.80
N ASN A 70 10.94 33.37 2.80
CA ASN A 70 9.49 33.42 2.84
C ASN A 70 8.89 32.00 2.83
N LEU A 71 9.35 31.14 1.93
CA LEU A 71 8.89 29.75 1.86
C LEU A 71 9.15 28.99 3.16
N LYS A 72 10.31 29.18 3.80
CA LYS A 72 10.64 28.54 5.08
C LYS A 72 9.71 29.01 6.20
N SER A 73 9.43 30.31 6.27
CA SER A 73 8.49 30.89 7.25
C SER A 73 7.06 30.37 7.06
N LEU A 74 6.59 30.35 5.81
CA LEU A 74 5.27 29.83 5.46
C LEU A 74 5.16 28.33 5.74
N LEU A 75 6.20 27.55 5.43
CA LEU A 75 6.23 26.11 5.70
C LEU A 75 6.17 25.82 7.21
N GLN A 76 6.94 26.55 8.02
CA GLN A 76 6.88 26.38 9.48
C GLN A 76 5.48 26.66 10.02
N THR A 77 4.87 27.75 9.56
CA THR A 77 3.49 28.10 9.95
C THR A 77 2.49 27.03 9.50
N ALA A 78 2.61 26.55 8.25
CA ALA A 78 1.72 25.54 7.70
C ALA A 78 1.82 24.21 8.46
N ILE A 79 3.03 23.76 8.81
CA ILE A 79 3.24 22.53 9.59
C ILE A 79 2.62 22.65 10.98
N THR A 80 2.75 23.81 11.65
CA THR A 80 2.18 24.02 12.99
C THR A 80 0.66 24.07 13.00
N GLU A 81 0.04 24.36 11.86
CA GLU A 81 -1.41 24.44 11.74
C GLU A 81 -2.07 23.12 11.37
N VAL A 82 -1.30 22.14 10.88
CA VAL A 82 -1.82 20.80 10.67
C VAL A 82 -2.31 20.25 12.00
N THR A 83 -3.61 19.99 12.07
CA THR A 83 -4.26 19.55 13.30
C THR A 83 -4.13 18.04 13.49
N SER A 84 -4.26 17.59 14.74
CA SER A 84 -4.38 16.16 15.05
C SER A 84 -5.59 15.51 14.36
N ALA A 85 -6.67 16.28 14.15
CA ALA A 85 -7.86 15.80 13.44
C ALA A 85 -7.58 15.56 11.95
N GLU A 86 -6.82 16.44 11.29
CA GLU A 86 -6.38 16.23 9.91
C GLU A 86 -5.47 15.02 9.78
N LEU A 87 -4.53 14.83 10.72
CA LEU A 87 -3.68 13.63 10.75
C LEU A 87 -4.51 12.35 10.96
N GLY A 88 -5.45 12.37 11.91
CA GLY A 88 -6.35 11.25 12.15
C GLY A 88 -7.18 10.90 10.91
N SER A 89 -7.67 11.91 10.20
CA SER A 89 -8.41 11.73 8.94
C SER A 89 -7.53 11.16 7.83
N ALA A 90 -6.27 11.59 7.74
CA ALA A 90 -5.30 11.05 6.78
C ALA A 90 -5.00 9.57 7.03
N LEU A 91 -4.83 9.18 8.30
CA LEU A 91 -4.63 7.77 8.69
C LEU A 91 -5.87 6.93 8.35
N GLN A 92 -7.06 7.42 8.69
CA GLN A 92 -8.31 6.72 8.37
C GLN A 92 -8.51 6.52 6.86
N ASN A 93 -8.11 7.51 6.05
CA ASN A 93 -8.16 7.38 4.59
C ASN A 93 -7.24 6.26 4.09
N VAL A 94 -6.02 6.16 4.63
CA VAL A 94 -5.08 5.08 4.28
C VAL A 94 -5.67 3.72 4.63
N GLU A 95 -6.23 3.56 5.84
CA GLU A 95 -6.90 2.32 6.24
C GLU A 95 -8.06 1.95 5.29
N ASN A 96 -8.86 2.94 4.87
CA ASN A 96 -9.96 2.71 3.94
C ASN A 96 -9.45 2.27 2.56
N VAL A 97 -8.36 2.87 2.08
CA VAL A 97 -7.72 2.47 0.81
C VAL A 97 -7.19 1.04 0.90
N GLU A 98 -6.51 0.71 2.00
CA GLU A 98 -5.99 -0.63 2.27
C GLU A 98 -7.10 -1.69 2.28
N ASN A 99 -8.18 -1.45 3.02
CA ASN A 99 -9.34 -2.36 3.05
C ASN A 99 -9.94 -2.58 1.65
N ASN A 100 -10.11 -1.50 0.88
CA ASN A 100 -10.63 -1.59 -0.48
C ASN A 100 -9.68 -2.31 -1.45
N TYR A 101 -8.36 -2.25 -1.22
CA TYR A 101 -7.41 -3.07 -1.99
C TYR A 101 -7.55 -4.54 -1.63
N TRP A 102 -7.64 -4.85 -0.35
CA TRP A 102 -7.81 -6.22 0.13
C TRP A 102 -9.10 -6.86 -0.40
N GLU A 103 -10.22 -6.14 -0.32
CA GLU A 103 -11.51 -6.60 -0.86
C GLU A 103 -11.42 -6.91 -2.36
N LYS A 104 -10.77 -6.05 -3.15
CA LYS A 104 -10.68 -6.23 -4.61
C LYS A 104 -9.76 -7.36 -5.02
N ASP A 105 -8.67 -7.58 -4.30
CA ASP A 105 -7.73 -8.67 -4.58
C ASP A 105 -8.41 -10.03 -4.37
N GLY A 106 -9.19 -10.16 -3.30
CA GLY A 106 -9.96 -11.38 -3.00
C GLY A 106 -10.99 -11.77 -4.07
N LEU A 107 -11.59 -10.80 -4.77
CA LEU A 107 -12.59 -11.07 -5.81
C LEU A 107 -12.05 -11.94 -6.96
N LEU A 108 -10.77 -11.80 -7.30
CA LEU A 108 -10.17 -12.60 -8.37
C LEU A 108 -9.95 -14.05 -7.92
N GLU A 109 -9.51 -14.25 -6.68
CA GLU A 109 -9.33 -15.58 -6.09
C GLU A 109 -10.68 -16.29 -5.97
N ASP A 110 -11.69 -15.62 -5.44
CA ASP A 110 -13.06 -16.15 -5.31
C ASP A 110 -13.64 -16.58 -6.68
N LEU A 111 -13.42 -15.78 -7.73
CA LEU A 111 -13.87 -16.11 -9.09
C LEU A 111 -13.14 -17.32 -9.68
N VAL A 112 -11.83 -17.43 -9.44
CA VAL A 112 -11.02 -18.56 -9.91
C VAL A 112 -11.43 -19.85 -9.19
N ASP A 113 -11.69 -19.78 -7.89
CA ASP A 113 -12.16 -20.92 -7.10
C ASP A 113 -13.55 -21.38 -7.55
N GLU A 114 -14.47 -20.44 -7.78
CA GLU A 114 -15.82 -20.74 -8.32
C GLU A 114 -15.74 -21.39 -9.70
N LEU A 115 -14.92 -20.88 -10.62
CA LEU A 115 -14.72 -21.47 -11.94
C LEU A 115 -14.07 -22.86 -11.87
N SER A 116 -13.12 -23.06 -10.94
CA SER A 116 -12.48 -24.36 -10.74
C SER A 116 -13.48 -25.40 -10.22
N PHE A 117 -14.34 -25.00 -9.28
CA PHE A 117 -15.44 -25.84 -8.79
C PHE A 117 -16.44 -26.20 -9.90
N GLN A 118 -16.77 -25.25 -10.78
CA GLN A 118 -17.65 -25.50 -11.93
C GLN A 118 -17.03 -26.43 -12.98
N ILE A 119 -15.70 -26.42 -13.16
CA ILE A 119 -15.01 -27.34 -14.07
C ILE A 119 -15.01 -28.76 -13.47
N ASP A 120 -14.68 -28.91 -12.18
CA ASP A 120 -14.65 -30.22 -11.50
C ASP A 120 -16.04 -30.90 -11.46
N THR A 121 -17.12 -30.12 -11.37
CA THR A 121 -18.50 -30.65 -11.38
C THR A 121 -19.02 -31.04 -12.76
N ASN A 122 -18.40 -30.55 -13.85
CA ASN A 122 -18.82 -30.86 -15.21
C ASN A 122 -18.12 -32.08 -15.82
N ASP A 123 -17.03 -32.58 -15.21
CA ASP A 123 -16.29 -33.75 -15.69
C ASP A 123 -16.83 -35.10 -15.17
N ASP A 124 -17.88 -35.09 -14.33
CA ASP A 124 -18.47 -36.30 -13.71
C ASP A 124 -19.71 -36.85 -14.47
N SER A 125 -19.78 -36.63 -15.78
CA SER A 125 -20.81 -37.21 -16.67
C SER A 125 -20.20 -37.96 -17.86
N ASP A 126 -19.36 -38.96 -17.58
CA ASP A 126 -19.25 -40.10 -18.51
C ASP A 126 -19.17 -41.41 -17.73
N SER A 127 -20.35 -41.91 -17.33
CA SER A 127 -20.53 -43.30 -16.90
C SER A 127 -21.20 -44.09 -18.01
N GLU A 128 -20.38 -44.74 -18.83
CA GLU A 128 -20.77 -45.86 -19.69
C GLU A 128 -21.67 -46.83 -18.91
N LYS A 129 -22.88 -47.08 -19.42
CA LYS A 129 -23.69 -48.22 -18.96
C LYS A 129 -23.40 -49.42 -19.85
N PRO A 130 -22.87 -50.53 -19.33
CA PRO A 130 -22.87 -51.79 -20.06
C PRO A 130 -24.30 -52.35 -20.01
N LYS A 131 -24.85 -52.74 -21.16
CA LYS A 131 -26.04 -53.59 -21.22
C LYS A 131 -25.81 -54.74 -22.19
N LEU A 132 -25.76 -55.92 -21.56
CA LEU A 132 -25.96 -57.31 -21.99
C LEU A 132 -26.02 -57.63 -23.49
#